data_AF-A0A9D1M989-F1
#
_entry.id   AF-A0A9D1M989-F1
#
_cell.length_a   1.000
_cell.length_b   1.000
_cell.length_c   1.000
_cell.angle_alpha   90.00
_cell.angle_beta   90.00
_cell.angle_gamma   90.00
#
_symmetry.space_group_name_H-M   'P 1'
#
loop_
_entity.id
_entity.type
_entity.pdbx_description
1 polymer ?
#
loop_
_entity_poly.entity_id
_entity_poly.type
_entity_poly.pdbx_seq_one_letter_code
_entity_poly.pdbx_strand_id
1 'polypeptide(L)' 'MRSEWRITSQYFGESKIWQVYRLRNVNAVDHSGNREFAEAIFETREEAAELAERLNAEE' A
#
# COMPACT_ATOMS: atom_id res chain seq x y z
N MET A 1 -8.52 14.15 -4.27
CA MET A 1 -9.13 12.81 -4.15
C MET A 1 -8.01 11.82 -3.91
N ARG A 2 -8.17 10.96 -2.90
CA ARG A 2 -7.23 9.87 -2.63
C ARG A 2 -7.58 8.69 -3.54
N SER A 3 -6.61 7.82 -3.84
CA SER A 3 -6.92 6.56 -4.52
C SER A 3 -7.50 5.54 -3.53
N GLU A 4 -8.03 4.46 -4.09
CA GLU A 4 -8.15 3.19 -3.36
C GLU A 4 -6.80 2.77 -2.76
N TRP A 5 -6.85 1.99 -1.68
CA TRP A 5 -5.74 1.26 -1.13
C TRP A 5 -5.29 0.15 -2.09
N ARG A 6 -3.98 0.04 -2.29
CA ARG A 6 -3.28 -0.91 -3.17
C ARG A 6 -2.10 -1.50 -2.42
N ILE A 7 -1.53 -2.57 -2.97
CA ILE A 7 -0.31 -3.19 -2.41
C ILE A 7 0.92 -2.82 -3.23
N THR A 8 2.06 -2.73 -2.56
CA THR A 8 3.39 -2.67 -3.18
C THR A 8 4.30 -3.69 -2.51
N SER A 9 5.35 -4.10 -3.20
CA SER A 9 6.40 -4.92 -2.62
C SER A 9 7.76 -4.29 -2.83
N GLN A 10 8.68 -4.58 -1.93
CA GLN A 10 10.09 -4.24 -2.05
C GLN A 10 10.93 -5.31 -1.37
N TYR A 11 12.20 -5.39 -1.76
CA TYR A 11 13.18 -6.17 -1.02
C TYR A 11 13.76 -5.31 0.10
N PHE A 12 13.85 -5.88 1.29
CA PHE A 12 14.53 -5.31 2.44
C PHE A 12 15.61 -6.31 2.88
N GLY A 13 16.83 -6.10 2.40
CA GLY A 13 17.88 -7.12 2.43
C GLY A 13 17.50 -8.31 1.55
N GLU A 14 17.52 -9.50 2.12
CA GLU A 14 17.17 -10.76 1.43
C GLU A 14 15.66 -11.08 1.50
N SER A 15 14.92 -10.39 2.37
CA SER A 15 13.48 -10.60 2.55
C SER A 15 12.67 -9.74 1.61
N LYS A 16 11.63 -10.32 1.00
CA LYS A 16 10.60 -9.56 0.29
C LYS A 16 9.51 -9.17 1.27
N ILE A 17 9.19 -7.88 1.32
CA ILE A 17 8.11 -7.35 2.15
C ILE A 17 7.01 -6.75 1.28
N TRP A 18 5.81 -6.70 1.83
CA TRP A 18 4.63 -6.12 1.24
C TRP A 18 4.07 -5.02 2.14
N GLN A 19 3.57 -3.96 1.54
CA GLN A 19 2.92 -2.87 2.26
C GLN A 19 1.68 -2.42 1.51
N VAL A 20 0.72 -1.90 2.26
CA VAL A 20 -0.49 -1.29 1.72
C VAL A 20 -0.28 0.21 1.62
N TYR A 21 -0.62 0.80 0.47
CA TYR A 21 -0.49 2.22 0.23
C TYR A 21 -1.64 2.75 -0.63
N ARG A 22 -1.85 4.06 -0.61
CA ARG A 22 -2.70 4.78 -1.56
C ARG A 22 -2.02 6.07 -2.01
N LEU A 23 -2.47 6.62 -3.13
CA LEU A 23 -2.08 7.95 -3.57
C LEU A 23 -2.89 8.99 -2.82
N ARG A 24 -2.21 10.01 -2.28
CA ARG A 24 -2.84 11.19 -1.67
C ARG A 24 -3.57 12.02 -2.71
N ASN A 25 -3.00 12.11 -3.92
CA ASN A 25 -3.59 12.76 -5.08
C ASN A 25 -3.43 11.90 -6.33
N VAL A 26 -4.54 11.37 -6.85
CA VAL A 26 -4.59 10.55 -8.08
C VAL A 26 -4.15 11.28 -9.35
N ASN A 27 -4.16 12.61 -9.36
CA ASN A 27 -3.78 13.43 -10.51
C ASN A 27 -2.30 13.87 -10.47
N ALA A 28 -1.58 13.56 -9.39
CA ALA A 28 -0.16 13.86 -9.26
C ALA A 28 0.68 12.62 -9.59
N VAL A 29 1.96 12.86 -9.89
CA VAL A 29 2.92 11.79 -10.17
C VAL A 29 2.99 10.83 -8.97
N ASP A 30 3.10 9.54 -9.28
CA ASP A 30 3.34 8.53 -8.25
C ASP A 30 4.80 8.56 -7.79
N HIS A 31 5.03 9.13 -6.61
CA HIS A 31 6.32 9.15 -5.92
C HIS A 31 6.10 9.06 -4.41
N SER A 32 7.17 8.81 -3.64
CA SER A 32 7.10 8.57 -2.18
C SER A 32 6.34 9.66 -1.41
N GLY A 33 6.50 10.93 -1.78
CA GLY A 33 5.76 12.06 -1.17
C GLY A 33 4.26 12.11 -1.49
N ASN A 34 3.82 11.47 -2.57
CA ASN A 34 2.40 11.33 -2.93
C ASN A 34 1.81 9.99 -2.46
N ARG A 35 2.60 9.10 -1.86
CA ARG A 35 2.12 7.85 -1.25
C ARG A 35 1.80 8.04 0.23
N GLU A 36 0.72 7.42 0.66
CA GLU A 36 0.34 7.21 2.06
C GLU A 36 0.35 5.70 2.30
N PHE A 37 1.08 5.24 3.31
CA PHE A 37 1.18 3.82 3.65
C PHE A 37 0.33 3.52 4.88
N ALA A 38 -0.27 2.33 4.92
CA ALA A 38 -0.83 1.77 6.14
C ALA A 38 0.29 1.38 7.12
N GLU A 39 0.00 1.33 8.42
CA GLU A 39 1.00 1.15 9.47
C GLU A 39 1.65 -0.26 9.52
N ALA A 40 1.22 -1.19 8.66
CA ALA A 40 1.68 -2.57 8.66
C ALA A 40 2.63 -2.91 7.49
N ILE A 41 3.64 -3.73 7.81
CA ILE A 41 4.52 -4.42 6.86
C ILE A 41 4.20 -5.91 6.95
N PHE A 42 4.07 -6.56 5.81
CA PHE A 42 3.70 -7.97 5.70
C PHE A 42 4.82 -8.78 5.02
N GLU A 43 4.94 -10.04 5.42
CA GLU A 43 5.87 -10.99 4.78
C GLU A 43 5.22 -11.65 3.55
N THR A 44 3.88 -11.71 3.53
CA THR A 44 3.12 -12.31 2.43
C THR A 44 2.34 -11.26 1.64
N ARG A 45 2.02 -11.60 0.38
CA ARG A 45 1.21 -10.74 -0.48
C ARG A 45 -0.25 -10.75 -0.02
N GLU A 46 -0.70 -11.90 0.45
CA GLU A 46 -2.07 -12.23 0.81
C GLU A 46 -2.53 -11.39 2.00
N GLU A 47 -1.72 -11.30 3.06
CA GLU A 47 -2.03 -10.46 4.24
C GLU A 47 -2.13 -8.97 3.86
N ALA A 48 -1.24 -8.48 2.99
CA ALA A 48 -1.31 -7.10 2.51
C ALA A 48 -2.56 -6.86 1.65
N ALA A 49 -2.93 -7.83 0.81
CA ALA A 49 -4.12 -7.73 -0.04
C ALA A 49 -5.41 -7.71 0.81
N GLU A 50 -5.51 -8.59 1.82
CA GLU A 50 -6.63 -8.63 2.75
C GLU A 50 -6.81 -7.29 3.47
N LEU A 51 -5.72 -6.68 3.94
CA LEU A 51 -5.79 -5.34 4.54
C LEU A 51 -6.26 -4.29 3.54
N ALA A 52 -5.73 -4.28 2.31
CA ALA A 52 -6.13 -3.31 1.30
C ALA A 52 -7.63 -3.43 0.95
N GLU A 53 -8.14 -4.64 0.79
CA GLU A 53 -9.56 -4.91 0.56
C GLU A 53 -10.43 -4.42 1.72
N ARG A 54 -10.03 -4.74 2.96
CA ARG A 54 -10.75 -4.29 4.16
C ARG A 54 -10.80 -2.76 4.26
N LEU A 55 -9.66 -2.08 4.07
CA LEU A 55 -9.61 -0.62 4.13
C LEU A 55 -10.42 0.04 3.00
N ASN A 56 -10.46 -0.56 1.81
CA ASN A 56 -11.31 -0.08 0.71
C ASN A 56 -12.81 -0.30 0.97
N ALA A 57 -13.18 -1.33 1.71
CA ALA A 57 -14.58 -1.60 2.06
C ALA A 57 -15.09 -0.71 3.21
N GLU A 58 -14.19 -0.16 4.02
CA GLU A 58 -14.50 0.74 5.14
C GLU A 58 -14.60 2.23 4.74
N GLU A 59 -14.18 2.60 3.52
CA GLU A 59 -14.25 3.97 2.97
C GLU A 59 -15.45 4.21 2.04
#